data_AF-A0A5B1BVP0-F1
#
_entry.id   AF-A0A5B1BVP0-F1
#
_cell.length_a   1.000
_cell.length_b   1.000
_cell.length_c   1.000
_cell.angle_alpha   90.00
_cell.angle_beta   90.00
_cell.angle_gamma   90.00
#
_symmetry.space_group_name_H-M   'P 1'
#
loop_
_entity.id
_entity.type
_entity.pdbx_description
1 polymer ?
#
loop_
_entity_poly.entity_id
_entity_poly.type
_entity_poly.pdbx_seq_one_letter_code
_entity_poly.pdbx_strand_id
1 'polypeptide(L)'
;MTIDLFLLIIVVITALAFDFTNGFHDTGNAMATSIASGALAPKTAVILSAVLNLVGAFLSTAVAATIAKGLIDANLVTLELVFAGLVGGIVWNLLTWLLGIPSSSSHALIGGIVGATIAAVGGRGVIWSGVVSKVIVPAVVAALLATLVGTIGTWLVYRIVRAVPAKRTEGGFRHGQIGSASLVSLAHGTNDAQKTMGVIFLALMSYGAVSKTAAIPPLWVIVSCAVAMAAGTYLGGWRIIRTLGKGLVEINPPQGMAAEASSAAVILLSAHFGYALSTTQVATGSVLGSGVGKPGAEVRWGVAGRMAAAWVITLPLAGLVGAVTYALVHVIGGYPGAVVGFTLLCLTATAIWLRARRAQVDHTNVNAEWEGSLTAGLDGAAKPVQPLLPDRTSPSAPPTPGSSGHLPEFGADDALTAGSSS
;
A
#
# COMPACT_ATOMS: atom_id res chain seq x y z
N MET A 1 32.66 23.11 0.87
CA MET A 1 32.06 21.78 1.13
C MET A 1 32.91 20.76 0.39
N THR A 2 33.27 19.63 1.00
CA THR A 2 33.97 18.53 0.31
C THR A 2 32.98 17.76 -0.56
N ILE A 3 33.47 17.06 -1.60
CA ILE A 3 32.61 16.27 -2.48
C ILE A 3 31.87 15.18 -1.72
N ASP A 4 32.54 14.55 -0.76
CA ASP A 4 31.94 13.50 0.07
C ASP A 4 30.80 14.04 0.95
N LEU A 5 30.96 15.24 1.51
CA LEU A 5 29.90 15.88 2.31
C LEU A 5 28.72 16.27 1.42
N PHE A 6 28.99 16.77 0.21
CA PHE A 6 27.95 17.09 -0.77
C PHE A 6 27.15 15.84 -1.18
N LEU A 7 27.85 14.76 -1.51
CA LEU A 7 27.23 13.48 -1.85
C LEU A 7 26.44 12.92 -0.67
N LEU A 8 26.95 13.02 0.55
CA LEU A 8 26.22 12.59 1.75
C LEU A 8 24.91 13.35 1.91
N ILE A 9 24.92 14.68 1.74
CA ILE A 9 23.70 15.50 1.80
C ILE A 9 22.70 15.06 0.74
N ILE A 10 23.15 14.85 -0.50
CA ILE A 10 22.31 14.35 -1.59
C ILE A 10 21.73 12.96 -1.25
N VAL A 11 22.55 12.05 -0.73
CA VAL A 11 22.10 10.71 -0.31
C VAL A 11 21.03 10.80 0.77
N VAL A 12 21.22 11.65 1.79
CA VAL A 12 20.24 11.84 2.87
C VAL A 12 18.93 12.40 2.32
N ILE A 13 18.98 13.44 1.48
CA ILE A 13 17.78 14.02 0.84
C ILE A 13 17.07 12.97 -0.01
N THR A 14 17.82 12.20 -0.80
CA THR A 14 17.28 11.16 -1.68
C THR A 14 16.67 10.01 -0.86
N ALA A 15 17.30 9.63 0.25
CA ALA A 15 16.79 8.61 1.15
C ALA A 15 15.48 9.05 1.82
N LEU A 16 15.39 10.29 2.30
CA LEU A 16 14.14 10.84 2.84
C LEU A 16 13.05 10.96 1.77
N ALA A 17 13.42 11.30 0.52
CA ALA A 17 12.50 11.27 -0.60
C ALA A 17 12.00 9.84 -0.88
N PHE A 18 12.88 8.84 -0.83
CA PHE A 18 12.51 7.43 -0.93
C PHE A 18 11.53 7.04 0.18
N ASP A 19 11.80 7.39 1.44
CA ASP A 19 10.93 7.06 2.58
C ASP A 19 9.56 7.72 2.47
N PHE A 20 9.52 8.96 2.00
CA PHE A 20 8.29 9.66 1.67
C PHE A 20 7.54 8.93 0.54
N THR A 21 8.24 8.51 -0.53
CA THR A 21 7.59 7.74 -1.59
C THR A 21 7.06 6.40 -1.11
N ASN A 22 7.78 5.76 -0.20
CA ASN A 22 7.37 4.52 0.42
C ASN A 22 6.10 4.70 1.26
N GLY A 23 6.06 5.73 2.11
CA GLY A 23 4.90 6.03 2.95
C GLY A 23 3.61 6.19 2.14
N PHE A 24 3.65 6.96 1.05
CA PHE A 24 2.45 7.15 0.23
C PHE A 24 2.11 5.88 -0.58
N HIS A 25 3.12 5.17 -1.12
CA HIS A 25 2.93 3.95 -1.91
C HIS A 25 2.26 2.84 -1.06
N ASP A 26 2.77 2.63 0.15
CA ASP A 26 2.37 1.54 1.04
C ASP A 26 1.21 1.89 1.98
N THR A 27 0.66 3.10 1.90
CA THR A 27 -0.62 3.44 2.56
C THR A 27 -1.72 2.45 2.16
N GLY A 28 -1.69 1.97 0.91
CA GLY A 28 -2.60 0.93 0.42
C GLY A 28 -2.55 -0.36 1.24
N ASN A 29 -1.37 -0.77 1.70
CA ASN A 29 -1.19 -2.01 2.46
C ASN A 29 -1.89 -1.97 3.82
N ALA A 30 -1.98 -0.79 4.44
CA ALA A 30 -2.57 -0.63 5.76
C ALA A 30 -4.05 -0.19 5.72
N MET A 31 -4.46 0.56 4.70
CA MET A 31 -5.76 1.26 4.70
C MET A 31 -6.72 0.85 3.57
N ALA A 32 -6.27 0.10 2.55
CA ALA A 32 -7.16 -0.24 1.44
C ALA A 32 -8.37 -1.09 1.88
N THR A 33 -8.15 -2.05 2.77
CA THR A 33 -9.15 -2.95 3.33
C THR A 33 -10.19 -2.20 4.18
N SER A 34 -9.76 -1.28 5.05
CA SER A 34 -10.64 -0.52 5.94
C SER A 34 -11.40 0.60 5.23
N ILE A 35 -10.83 1.14 4.15
CA ILE A 35 -11.51 2.08 3.26
C ILE A 35 -12.54 1.36 2.38
N ALA A 36 -12.18 0.21 1.81
CA ALA A 36 -13.05 -0.55 0.91
C ALA A 36 -14.25 -1.19 1.62
N SER A 37 -14.07 -1.61 2.88
CA SER A 37 -15.15 -2.16 3.72
C SER A 37 -16.08 -1.10 4.33
N GLY A 38 -15.74 0.19 4.21
CA GLY A 38 -16.47 1.29 4.86
C GLY A 38 -16.21 1.41 6.37
N ALA A 39 -15.21 0.71 6.91
CA ALA A 39 -14.84 0.83 8.32
C ALA A 39 -14.29 2.23 8.65
N LEU A 40 -13.47 2.79 7.77
CA LEU A 40 -12.91 4.14 7.90
C LEU A 40 -13.22 4.98 6.66
N ALA A 41 -13.50 6.26 6.88
CA ALA A 41 -13.53 7.23 5.80
C ALA A 41 -12.10 7.44 5.25
N PRO A 42 -11.92 7.65 3.93
CA PRO A 42 -10.60 7.75 3.30
C PRO A 42 -9.63 8.73 3.98
N LYS A 43 -10.07 9.95 4.31
CA LYS A 43 -9.22 10.95 4.98
C LYS A 43 -8.86 10.55 6.41
N THR A 44 -9.81 9.99 7.16
CA THR A 44 -9.59 9.51 8.52
C THR A 44 -8.59 8.37 8.53
N ALA A 45 -8.70 7.44 7.58
CA ALA A 45 -7.80 6.30 7.43
C ALA A 45 -6.34 6.74 7.22
N VAL A 46 -6.07 7.65 6.29
CA VAL A 46 -4.69 8.11 6.02
C VAL A 46 -4.11 8.95 7.16
N ILE A 47 -4.93 9.74 7.87
CA ILE A 47 -4.48 10.48 9.06
C ILE A 47 -4.09 9.52 10.19
N LEU A 48 -4.96 8.56 10.48
CA LEU A 48 -4.70 7.53 11.50
C LEU A 48 -3.43 6.74 11.15
N SER A 49 -3.31 6.32 9.89
CA SER A 49 -2.13 5.59 9.42
C SER A 49 -0.85 6.43 9.52
N ALA A 50 -0.89 7.70 9.15
CA ALA A 50 0.28 8.60 9.24
C ALA A 50 0.78 8.76 10.68
N VAL A 51 -0.14 8.97 11.64
CA VAL A 51 0.21 9.08 13.06
C VAL A 51 0.80 7.77 13.59
N LEU A 52 0.21 6.63 13.25
CA LEU A 52 0.69 5.33 13.72
C LEU A 52 1.99 4.90 13.03
N ASN A 53 2.19 5.25 11.77
CA ASN A 53 3.47 5.08 11.06
C ASN A 53 4.57 5.90 11.76
N LEU A 54 4.27 7.16 12.12
CA LEU A 54 5.20 8.01 12.87
C LEU A 54 5.57 7.36 14.21
N VAL A 55 4.59 6.92 15.00
CA VAL A 55 4.82 6.26 16.29
C VAL A 55 5.60 4.94 16.13
N GLY A 56 5.20 4.12 15.17
CA GLY A 56 5.82 2.81 14.89
C GLY A 56 7.31 2.92 14.57
N ALA A 57 7.71 4.00 13.88
CA ALA A 57 9.12 4.26 13.55
C ALA A 57 10.02 4.42 14.79
N PHE A 58 9.46 4.77 15.97
CA PHE A 58 10.21 4.89 17.23
C PHE A 58 10.21 3.61 18.06
N LEU A 59 9.44 2.58 17.70
CA LEU A 59 9.28 1.38 18.52
C LEU A 59 10.42 0.35 18.37
N SER A 60 11.21 0.43 17.29
CA SER A 60 12.31 -0.50 17.06
C SER A 60 13.37 0.11 16.14
N THR A 61 14.59 -0.42 16.24
CA THR A 61 15.74 -0.14 15.36
C THR A 61 16.40 -1.43 14.83
N ALA A 62 15.79 -2.59 15.10
CA ALA A 62 16.33 -3.90 14.76
C ALA A 62 16.47 -4.14 13.25
N VAL A 63 15.47 -3.74 12.45
CA VAL A 63 15.49 -3.86 10.98
C VAL A 63 16.56 -2.95 10.37
N ALA A 64 16.73 -1.73 10.91
CA ALA A 64 17.75 -0.80 10.45
C ALA A 64 19.17 -1.38 10.62
N ALA A 65 19.42 -2.06 11.75
CA ALA A 65 20.68 -2.74 12.01
C ALA A 65 20.95 -3.89 11.01
N THR A 66 19.92 -4.63 10.59
CA THR A 66 20.05 -5.71 9.60
C THR A 66 20.31 -5.18 8.18
N ILE A 67 19.67 -4.07 7.78
CA ILE A 67 19.91 -3.45 6.46
C ILE A 67 21.35 -2.97 6.34
N ALA A 68 21.90 -2.37 7.40
CA ALA A 68 23.29 -1.95 7.44
C ALA A 68 24.27 -3.14 7.40
N LYS A 69 23.84 -4.34 7.81
CA LYS A 69 24.70 -5.53 7.97
C LYS A 69 24.10 -6.75 7.24
N GLY A 70 24.41 -6.91 5.96
CA GLY A 70 24.23 -8.21 5.30
C GLY A 70 23.71 -8.25 3.88
N LEU A 71 23.55 -7.12 3.20
CA LEU A 71 23.18 -7.08 1.78
C LEU A 71 24.39 -6.78 0.88
N ILE A 72 25.30 -5.92 1.34
CA ILE A 72 26.54 -5.57 0.65
C ILE A 72 27.68 -5.58 1.66
N ASP A 73 28.89 -5.90 1.20
CA ASP A 73 30.11 -5.69 1.97
C ASP A 73 30.28 -4.19 2.25
N ALA A 74 30.27 -3.78 3.52
CA ALA A 74 30.38 -2.39 3.94
C ALA A 74 31.65 -1.70 3.42
N ASN A 75 32.68 -2.46 3.04
CA ASN A 75 33.90 -1.91 2.46
C ASN A 75 33.75 -1.49 0.99
N LEU A 76 32.73 -1.99 0.29
CA LEU A 76 32.44 -1.66 -1.11
C LEU A 76 31.40 -0.54 -1.26
N VAL A 77 30.78 -0.11 -0.16
CA VAL A 77 29.69 0.86 -0.17
C VAL A 77 30.24 2.28 -0.28
N THR A 78 30.03 2.89 -1.44
CA THR A 78 30.29 4.31 -1.69
C THR A 78 29.00 5.13 -1.66
N LEU A 79 29.12 6.44 -1.41
CA LEU A 79 27.97 7.36 -1.43
C LEU A 79 27.30 7.41 -2.82
N GLU A 80 28.08 7.33 -3.90
CA GLU A 80 27.57 7.26 -5.28
C GLU A 80 26.71 6.02 -5.52
N LEU A 81 27.15 4.86 -5.01
CA LEU A 81 26.41 3.60 -5.11
C LEU A 81 25.09 3.68 -4.35
N VAL A 82 25.11 4.17 -3.11
CA VAL A 82 23.89 4.34 -2.31
C VAL A 82 22.92 5.31 -2.97
N PHE A 83 23.42 6.45 -3.47
CA PHE A 83 22.62 7.42 -4.20
C PHE A 83 21.95 6.80 -5.43
N ALA A 84 22.72 6.11 -6.27
CA ALA A 84 22.19 5.47 -7.47
C ALA A 84 21.16 4.37 -7.14
N GLY A 85 21.41 3.58 -6.08
CA GLY A 85 20.47 2.57 -5.63
C GLY A 85 19.14 3.15 -5.14
N LEU A 86 19.19 4.27 -4.40
CA LEU A 86 17.99 5.01 -3.96
C LEU A 86 17.21 5.57 -5.15
N VAL A 87 17.89 6.14 -6.16
CA VAL A 87 17.24 6.62 -7.40
C VAL A 87 16.50 5.47 -8.09
N GLY A 88 17.12 4.30 -8.19
CA GLY A 88 16.48 3.10 -8.74
C GLY A 88 15.20 2.71 -7.99
N GLY A 89 15.25 2.71 -6.65
CA GLY A 89 14.09 2.45 -5.81
C GLY A 89 12.97 3.48 -5.97
N ILE A 90 13.30 4.79 -5.97
CA ILE A 90 12.32 5.87 -6.09
C ILE A 90 11.62 5.82 -7.45
N VAL A 91 12.39 5.75 -8.53
CA VAL A 91 11.83 5.75 -9.88
C VAL A 91 10.90 4.54 -10.05
N TRP A 92 11.28 3.37 -9.57
CA TRP A 92 10.43 2.19 -9.64
C TRP A 92 9.14 2.36 -8.82
N ASN A 93 9.23 2.83 -7.58
CA ASN A 93 8.06 3.10 -6.73
C ASN A 93 7.09 4.11 -7.38
N LEU A 94 7.61 5.18 -7.98
CA LEU A 94 6.77 6.18 -8.65
C LEU A 94 6.09 5.60 -9.91
N LEU A 95 6.81 4.77 -10.68
CA LEU A 95 6.25 4.11 -11.86
C LEU A 95 5.15 3.12 -11.48
N THR A 96 5.37 2.26 -10.50
CA THR A 96 4.37 1.28 -10.07
C THR A 96 3.15 1.97 -9.45
N TRP A 97 3.36 3.06 -8.70
CA TRP A 97 2.25 3.91 -8.24
C TRP A 97 1.45 4.52 -9.39
N LEU A 98 2.11 5.10 -10.41
CA LEU A 98 1.43 5.65 -11.58
C LEU A 98 0.52 4.61 -12.24
N LEU A 99 1.05 3.39 -12.35
CA LEU A 99 0.37 2.22 -12.90
C LEU A 99 -0.62 1.57 -11.91
N GLY A 100 -0.76 2.06 -10.68
CA GLY A 100 -1.64 1.47 -9.66
C GLY A 100 -1.29 0.03 -9.27
N ILE A 101 -0.04 -0.40 -9.50
CA ILE A 101 0.44 -1.74 -9.23
C ILE A 101 1.00 -1.79 -7.80
N PRO A 102 0.46 -2.60 -6.89
CA PRO A 102 1.03 -2.78 -5.55
C PRO A 102 2.36 -3.54 -5.66
N SER A 103 3.44 -2.77 -5.70
CA SER A 103 4.82 -3.27 -5.71
C SER A 103 5.45 -3.24 -4.32
N SER A 104 6.61 -3.87 -4.15
CA SER A 104 7.34 -3.87 -2.89
C SER A 104 8.45 -2.82 -2.89
N SER A 105 8.30 -1.77 -2.09
CA SER A 105 9.36 -0.77 -1.90
C SER A 105 10.66 -1.38 -1.37
N SER A 106 10.57 -2.40 -0.51
CA SER A 106 11.75 -3.15 -0.03
C SER A 106 12.54 -3.74 -1.18
N HIS A 107 11.86 -4.44 -2.10
CA HIS A 107 12.52 -5.05 -3.25
C HIS A 107 13.01 -4.02 -4.26
N ALA A 108 12.32 -2.88 -4.38
CA ALA A 108 12.75 -1.78 -5.23
C ALA A 108 14.07 -1.18 -4.72
N LEU A 109 14.15 -0.89 -3.41
CA LEU A 109 15.37 -0.38 -2.76
C LEU A 109 16.53 -1.37 -2.89
N ILE A 110 16.30 -2.63 -2.50
CA ILE A 110 17.32 -3.67 -2.56
C ILE A 110 17.75 -3.93 -4.00
N GLY A 111 16.80 -3.99 -4.94
CA GLY A 111 17.06 -4.14 -6.36
C GLY A 111 17.95 -3.01 -6.88
N GLY A 112 17.57 -1.75 -6.63
CA GLY A 112 18.35 -0.58 -7.00
C GLY A 112 19.78 -0.63 -6.48
N ILE A 113 19.95 -0.95 -5.19
CA ILE A 113 21.26 -1.10 -4.54
C ILE A 113 22.08 -2.24 -5.15
N VAL A 114 21.48 -3.41 -5.38
CA VAL A 114 22.14 -4.55 -6.04
C VAL A 114 22.59 -4.18 -7.45
N GLY A 115 21.72 -3.53 -8.22
CA GLY A 115 22.05 -3.08 -9.58
C GLY A 115 23.18 -2.06 -9.62
N ALA A 116 23.15 -1.06 -8.73
CA ALA A 116 24.25 -0.10 -8.59
C ALA A 116 25.56 -0.79 -8.20
N THR A 117 25.51 -1.80 -7.32
CA THR A 117 26.69 -2.60 -6.93
C THR A 117 27.26 -3.38 -8.10
N ILE A 118 26.40 -4.02 -8.90
CA ILE A 118 26.84 -4.75 -10.10
C ILE A 118 27.54 -3.80 -11.09
N ALA A 119 27.01 -2.58 -11.26
CA ALA A 119 27.63 -1.58 -12.13
C ALA A 119 28.97 -1.05 -11.58
N ALA A 120 29.09 -0.93 -10.26
CA ALA A 120 30.28 -0.40 -9.59
C ALA A 120 31.46 -1.38 -9.57
N VAL A 121 31.21 -2.62 -9.17
CA VAL A 121 32.25 -3.59 -8.82
C VAL A 121 32.04 -4.97 -9.45
N GLY A 122 31.06 -5.09 -10.35
CA GLY A 122 30.70 -6.35 -11.01
C GLY A 122 29.85 -7.27 -10.11
N GLY A 123 29.31 -8.34 -10.71
CA GLY A 123 28.43 -9.29 -10.02
C GLY A 123 29.06 -10.03 -8.82
N ARG A 124 30.38 -9.98 -8.66
CA ARG A 124 31.09 -10.57 -7.51
C ARG A 124 31.03 -9.71 -6.25
N GLY A 125 30.74 -8.42 -6.36
CA GLY A 125 30.56 -7.53 -5.21
C GLY A 125 29.21 -7.71 -4.49
N VAL A 126 28.28 -8.46 -5.09
CA VAL A 126 26.98 -8.77 -4.50
C VAL A 126 27.06 -10.04 -3.67
N ILE A 127 26.61 -9.98 -2.42
CA ILE A 127 26.48 -11.16 -1.56
C ILE A 127 25.19 -11.90 -1.93
N TRP A 128 25.26 -12.72 -3.00
CA TRP A 128 24.08 -13.44 -3.53
C TRP A 128 23.40 -14.34 -2.50
N SER A 129 24.16 -14.97 -1.61
CA SER A 129 23.62 -15.74 -0.50
C SER A 129 22.78 -14.87 0.44
N GLY A 130 23.20 -13.62 0.70
CA GLY A 130 22.46 -12.63 1.47
C GLY A 130 21.17 -12.19 0.77
N VAL A 131 21.24 -11.89 -0.54
CA VAL A 131 20.06 -11.54 -1.33
C VAL A 131 19.01 -12.66 -1.29
N VAL A 132 19.41 -13.91 -1.49
CA VAL A 132 18.47 -15.04 -1.46
C VAL A 132 17.92 -15.27 -0.05
N SER A 133 18.79 -15.39 0.96
CA SER A 133 18.40 -15.79 2.32
C SER A 133 17.69 -14.70 3.12
N LYS A 134 17.99 -13.42 2.88
CA LYS A 134 17.44 -12.29 3.64
C LYS A 134 16.35 -11.52 2.91
N VAL A 135 16.20 -11.72 1.60
CA VAL A 135 15.25 -10.96 0.77
C VAL A 135 14.27 -11.90 0.09
N ILE A 136 14.74 -12.75 -0.83
CA ILE A 136 13.86 -13.56 -1.68
C ILE A 136 13.11 -14.62 -0.87
N VAL A 137 13.81 -15.39 -0.03
CA VAL A 137 13.19 -16.46 0.76
C VAL A 137 12.17 -15.88 1.77
N PRO A 138 12.52 -14.89 2.61
CA PRO A 138 11.54 -14.28 3.53
C PRO A 138 10.34 -13.66 2.82
N ALA A 139 10.54 -13.05 1.65
CA ALA A 139 9.46 -12.48 0.82
C ALA A 139 8.42 -13.54 0.41
N VAL A 140 8.88 -14.65 -0.17
CA VAL A 140 8.00 -15.75 -0.60
C VAL A 140 7.35 -16.41 0.60
N VAL A 141 8.13 -16.74 1.63
CA VAL A 141 7.62 -17.40 2.84
C VAL A 141 6.56 -16.57 3.52
N ALA A 142 6.77 -15.25 3.67
CA ALA A 142 5.80 -14.40 4.34
C ALA A 142 4.55 -14.14 3.51
N ALA A 143 4.64 -14.06 2.18
CA ALA A 143 3.45 -13.98 1.33
C ALA A 143 2.56 -15.23 1.48
N LEU A 144 3.17 -16.42 1.47
CA LEU A 144 2.48 -17.70 1.65
C LEU A 144 1.92 -17.84 3.07
N LEU A 145 2.72 -17.51 4.09
CA LEU A 145 2.31 -17.55 5.49
C LEU A 145 1.16 -16.59 5.75
N ALA A 146 1.24 -15.35 5.24
CA ALA A 146 0.17 -14.37 5.36
C ALA A 146 -1.13 -14.84 4.68
N THR A 147 -1.02 -15.47 3.50
CA THR A 147 -2.17 -16.08 2.82
C THR A 147 -2.77 -17.21 3.65
N LEU A 148 -1.95 -18.10 4.20
CA LEU A 148 -2.40 -19.21 5.04
C LEU A 148 -3.08 -18.71 6.33
N VAL A 149 -2.43 -17.82 7.07
CA VAL A 149 -2.95 -17.25 8.32
C VAL A 149 -4.22 -16.45 8.06
N GLY A 150 -4.25 -15.65 6.98
CA GLY A 150 -5.45 -14.93 6.55
C GLY A 150 -6.61 -15.85 6.18
N THR A 151 -6.32 -16.97 5.51
CA THR A 151 -7.32 -18.00 5.16
C THR A 151 -7.91 -18.65 6.39
N ILE A 152 -7.05 -19.16 7.29
CA ILE A 152 -7.48 -19.83 8.52
C ILE A 152 -8.22 -18.85 9.43
N GLY A 153 -7.66 -17.65 9.64
CA GLY A 153 -8.26 -16.61 10.47
C GLY A 153 -9.63 -16.20 9.97
N THR A 154 -9.79 -15.98 8.67
CA THR A 154 -11.08 -15.63 8.09
C THR A 154 -12.08 -16.77 8.19
N TRP A 155 -11.66 -18.00 7.87
CA TRP A 155 -12.50 -19.17 8.02
C TRP A 155 -13.00 -19.34 9.46
N LEU A 156 -12.12 -19.18 10.45
CA LEU A 156 -12.47 -19.23 11.88
C LEU A 156 -13.48 -18.15 12.25
N VAL A 157 -13.24 -16.90 11.83
CA VAL A 157 -14.16 -15.77 12.09
C VAL A 157 -15.56 -16.09 11.58
N TYR A 158 -15.68 -16.50 10.31
CA TYR A 158 -16.97 -16.85 9.71
C TYR A 158 -17.60 -18.10 10.32
N ARG A 159 -16.78 -19.07 10.73
CA ARG A 159 -17.23 -20.30 11.39
C ARG A 159 -17.80 -20.06 12.78
N ILE A 160 -17.26 -19.11 13.53
CA ILE A 160 -17.71 -18.72 14.87
C ILE A 160 -19.00 -17.90 14.77
N VAL A 161 -19.06 -16.93 13.85
CA VAL A 161 -20.22 -16.02 13.77
C VAL A 161 -21.37 -16.52 12.90
N ARG A 162 -21.26 -17.73 12.32
CA ARG A 162 -22.29 -18.30 11.42
C ARG A 162 -23.71 -18.34 12.00
N ALA A 163 -23.84 -18.43 13.32
CA ALA A 163 -25.12 -18.52 14.01
C ALA A 163 -25.66 -17.13 14.44
N VAL A 164 -24.91 -16.06 14.19
CA VAL A 164 -25.26 -14.70 14.62
C VAL A 164 -25.66 -13.87 13.39
N PRO A 165 -26.82 -13.17 13.41
CA PRO A 165 -27.22 -12.30 12.31
C PRO A 165 -26.16 -11.22 12.01
N ALA A 166 -25.85 -11.01 10.73
CA ALA A 166 -24.82 -10.06 10.29
C ALA A 166 -25.01 -8.65 10.87
N LYS A 167 -26.25 -8.15 10.93
CA LYS A 167 -26.57 -6.84 11.52
C LYS A 167 -26.13 -6.68 12.98
N ARG A 168 -26.04 -7.78 13.74
CA ARG A 168 -25.63 -7.75 15.15
C ARG A 168 -24.11 -7.77 15.33
N THR A 169 -23.36 -8.27 14.35
CA THR A 169 -21.89 -8.38 14.43
C THR A 169 -21.18 -7.27 13.66
N GLU A 170 -21.84 -6.64 12.70
CA GLU A 170 -21.29 -5.60 11.83
C GLU A 170 -20.62 -4.46 12.60
N GLY A 171 -21.29 -3.91 13.61
CA GLY A 171 -20.72 -2.85 14.44
C GLY A 171 -19.45 -3.30 15.17
N GLY A 172 -19.44 -4.50 15.74
CA GLY A 172 -18.27 -5.05 16.44
C GLY A 172 -17.09 -5.28 15.50
N PHE A 173 -17.32 -5.90 14.34
CA PHE A 173 -16.28 -6.12 13.34
C PHE A 173 -15.76 -4.82 12.74
N ARG A 174 -16.59 -3.79 12.59
CA ARG A 174 -16.15 -2.47 12.13
C ARG A 174 -15.15 -1.83 13.10
N HIS A 175 -15.43 -1.86 14.40
CA HIS A 175 -14.49 -1.37 15.41
C HIS A 175 -13.22 -2.24 15.51
N GLY A 176 -13.39 -3.57 15.43
CA GLY A 176 -12.24 -4.49 15.37
C GLY A 176 -11.35 -4.25 14.16
N GLN A 177 -11.94 -3.93 13.01
CA GLN A 177 -11.19 -3.56 11.80
C GLN A 177 -10.43 -2.26 12.00
N ILE A 178 -11.02 -1.23 12.61
CA ILE A 178 -10.28 0.00 12.94
C ILE A 178 -9.05 -0.30 13.80
N GLY A 179 -9.19 -1.18 14.81
CA GLY A 179 -8.08 -1.61 15.66
C GLY A 179 -7.00 -2.40 14.90
N SER A 180 -7.39 -3.33 14.03
CA SER A 180 -6.44 -4.14 13.26
C SER A 180 -5.76 -3.34 12.14
N ALA A 181 -6.45 -2.46 11.41
CA ALA A 181 -5.84 -1.50 10.49
C ALA A 181 -4.83 -0.57 11.19
N SER A 182 -5.13 -0.18 12.44
CA SER A 182 -4.21 0.58 13.29
C SER A 182 -2.93 -0.23 13.59
N LEU A 183 -3.08 -1.51 13.96
CA LEU A 183 -1.93 -2.40 14.17
C LEU A 183 -1.11 -2.60 12.90
N VAL A 184 -1.72 -2.72 11.72
CA VAL A 184 -0.99 -2.81 10.44
C VAL A 184 -0.18 -1.54 10.20
N SER A 185 -0.75 -0.36 10.46
CA SER A 185 -0.01 0.90 10.32
C SER A 185 1.16 0.99 11.31
N LEU A 186 0.93 0.63 12.58
CA LEU A 186 2.00 0.60 13.57
C LEU A 186 3.14 -0.36 13.15
N ALA A 187 2.77 -1.56 12.69
CA ALA A 187 3.69 -2.57 12.20
C ALA A 187 4.44 -2.11 10.95
N HIS A 188 3.75 -1.44 10.03
CA HIS A 188 4.34 -0.84 8.85
C HIS A 188 5.41 0.19 9.24
N GLY A 189 5.09 1.15 10.11
CA GLY A 189 6.08 2.12 10.58
C GLY A 189 7.27 1.48 11.32
N THR A 190 7.02 0.40 12.05
CA THR A 190 8.07 -0.36 12.76
C THR A 190 8.98 -1.13 11.79
N ASN A 191 8.57 -1.41 10.55
CA ASN A 191 9.36 -2.17 9.59
C ASN A 191 9.98 -1.27 8.52
N ASP A 192 9.18 -0.39 7.92
CA ASP A 192 9.53 0.31 6.69
C ASP A 192 10.38 1.55 6.92
N ALA A 193 10.07 2.35 7.93
CA ALA A 193 10.88 3.52 8.31
C ALA A 193 12.33 3.11 8.57
N GLN A 194 12.51 1.94 9.20
CA GLN A 194 13.81 1.41 9.57
C GLN A 194 14.69 1.09 8.36
N LYS A 195 14.11 0.78 7.20
CA LYS A 195 14.89 0.47 5.99
C LYS A 195 15.65 1.69 5.52
N THR A 196 14.98 2.84 5.45
CA THR A 196 15.61 4.11 5.11
C THR A 196 16.59 4.55 6.19
N MET A 197 16.24 4.39 7.48
CA MET A 197 17.17 4.64 8.58
C MET A 197 18.47 3.84 8.41
N GLY A 198 18.37 2.55 8.05
CA GLY A 198 19.51 1.68 7.79
C GLY A 198 20.38 2.16 6.62
N VAL A 199 19.78 2.64 5.53
CA VAL A 199 20.50 3.19 4.36
C VAL A 199 21.23 4.48 4.72
N ILE A 200 20.57 5.43 5.38
CA ILE A 200 21.21 6.67 5.84
C ILE A 200 22.33 6.35 6.83
N PHE A 201 22.09 5.42 7.75
CA PHE A 201 23.07 5.01 8.74
C PHE A 201 24.32 4.40 8.09
N LEU A 202 24.14 3.56 7.07
CA LEU A 202 25.24 3.01 6.27
C LEU A 202 26.01 4.12 5.52
N ALA A 203 25.31 5.11 4.95
CA ALA A 203 25.95 6.26 4.30
C ALA A 203 26.78 7.10 5.28
N LEU A 204 26.28 7.33 6.50
CA LEU A 204 27.00 8.03 7.56
C LEU A 204 28.25 7.27 8.03
N MET A 205 28.17 5.93 8.11
CA MET A 205 29.32 5.08 8.40
C MET A 205 30.37 5.09 7.28
N SER A 206 29.92 5.09 6.02
CA SER A 206 30.79 5.17 4.84
C SER A 206 31.53 6.52 4.79
N TYR A 207 30.84 7.61 5.10
CA TYR A 207 31.44 8.95 5.21
C TYR A 207 32.37 9.12 6.43
N GLY A 208 32.24 8.28 7.46
CA GLY A 208 33.02 8.38 8.70
C GLY A 208 32.42 9.34 9.76
N ALA A 209 31.18 9.79 9.59
CA ALA A 209 30.46 10.58 10.60
C ALA A 209 30.00 9.75 11.80
N VAL A 210 29.86 8.43 11.62
CA VAL A 210 29.49 7.50 12.68
C VAL A 210 30.43 6.29 12.68
N SER A 211 30.75 5.77 13.86
CA SER A 211 31.56 4.56 14.00
C SER A 211 30.93 3.37 13.27
N LYS A 212 31.75 2.58 12.57
CA LYS A 212 31.34 1.31 11.94
C LYS A 212 30.83 0.27 12.95
N THR A 213 31.14 0.43 14.23
CA THR A 213 30.66 -0.44 15.33
C THR A 213 29.38 0.05 15.98
N ALA A 214 28.87 1.23 15.61
CA ALA A 214 27.63 1.75 16.17
C ALA A 214 26.46 0.81 15.87
N ALA A 215 25.65 0.53 16.89
CA ALA A 215 24.51 -0.36 16.77
C ALA A 215 23.21 0.35 16.42
N ILE A 216 23.11 1.66 16.72
CA ILE A 216 21.86 2.43 16.65
C ILE A 216 22.07 3.68 15.79
N PRO A 217 21.16 4.00 14.86
CA PRO A 217 21.18 5.25 14.10
C PRO A 217 21.04 6.48 15.00
N PRO A 218 21.64 7.64 14.63
CA PRO A 218 21.41 8.89 15.32
C PRO A 218 19.92 9.28 15.39
N LEU A 219 19.49 9.90 16.48
CA LEU A 219 18.09 10.27 16.69
C LEU A 219 17.50 11.12 15.55
N TRP A 220 18.28 12.04 14.98
CA TRP A 220 17.81 12.86 13.86
C TRP A 220 17.47 12.03 12.62
N VAL A 221 18.17 10.91 12.39
CA VAL A 221 17.85 9.97 11.29
C VAL A 221 16.51 9.32 11.54
N ILE A 222 16.26 8.87 12.78
CA ILE A 222 15.00 8.26 13.18
C ILE A 222 13.84 9.26 12.99
N VAL A 223 13.98 10.46 13.54
CA VAL A 223 12.95 11.52 13.46
C VAL A 223 12.68 11.92 12.01
N SER A 224 13.73 12.14 11.20
CA SER A 224 13.56 12.56 9.80
C SER A 224 12.89 11.50 8.93
N CYS A 225 13.27 10.22 9.07
CA CYS A 225 12.61 9.10 8.38
C CYS A 225 11.15 8.97 8.83
N ALA A 226 10.90 8.97 10.14
CA ALA A 226 9.56 8.87 10.70
C ALA A 226 8.62 9.97 10.17
N VAL A 227 9.09 11.22 10.11
CA VAL A 227 8.34 12.36 9.56
C VAL A 227 8.14 12.22 8.04
N ALA A 228 9.18 11.83 7.29
CA ALA A 228 9.09 11.66 5.84
C ALA A 228 8.06 10.58 5.46
N MET A 229 8.12 9.41 6.10
CA MET A 229 7.18 8.32 5.89
C MET A 229 5.76 8.71 6.30
N ALA A 230 5.58 9.38 7.45
CA ALA A 230 4.26 9.85 7.89
C ALA A 230 3.66 10.89 6.92
N ALA A 231 4.47 11.82 6.44
CA ALA A 231 4.05 12.82 5.46
C ALA A 231 3.64 12.18 4.12
N GLY A 232 4.40 11.18 3.65
CA GLY A 232 4.02 10.38 2.49
C GLY A 232 2.69 9.67 2.71
N THR A 233 2.56 9.00 3.85
CA THR A 233 1.33 8.27 4.23
C THR A 233 0.09 9.17 4.23
N TYR A 234 0.24 10.39 4.74
CA TYR A 234 -0.84 11.37 4.78
C TYR A 234 -1.35 11.81 3.40
N LEU A 235 -0.45 11.94 2.41
CA LEU A 235 -0.85 12.21 1.02
C LEU A 235 -1.63 11.04 0.40
N GLY A 236 -1.36 9.84 0.90
CA GLY A 236 -1.99 8.59 0.51
C GLY A 236 -1.44 8.01 -0.79
N GLY A 237 -1.95 6.84 -1.14
CA GLY A 237 -1.57 6.10 -2.34
C GLY A 237 -2.79 5.73 -3.15
N TRP A 238 -3.68 6.69 -3.44
CA TRP A 238 -5.07 6.43 -3.87
C TRP A 238 -5.23 5.42 -5.01
N ARG A 239 -4.31 5.44 -5.99
CA ARG A 239 -4.27 4.44 -7.08
C ARG A 239 -4.08 3.02 -6.55
N ILE A 240 -3.11 2.82 -5.65
CA ILE A 240 -2.81 1.53 -5.04
C ILE A 240 -3.91 1.13 -4.04
N ILE A 241 -4.42 2.08 -3.26
CA ILE A 241 -5.56 1.88 -2.35
C ILE A 241 -6.76 1.31 -3.12
N ARG A 242 -7.10 1.90 -4.27
CA ARG A 242 -8.17 1.40 -5.14
C ARG A 242 -7.90 -0.02 -5.62
N THR A 243 -6.69 -0.30 -6.12
CA THR A 243 -6.31 -1.63 -6.61
C THR A 243 -6.39 -2.69 -5.52
N LEU A 244 -5.86 -2.44 -4.32
CA LEU A 244 -5.89 -3.40 -3.22
C LEU A 244 -7.28 -3.56 -2.62
N GLY A 245 -8.05 -2.48 -2.52
CA GLY A 245 -9.36 -2.48 -1.87
C GLY A 245 -10.47 -3.11 -2.70
N LYS A 246 -10.41 -2.96 -4.03
CA LYS A 246 -11.47 -3.44 -4.96
C LYS A 246 -10.98 -4.45 -5.99
N GLY A 247 -9.67 -4.61 -6.18
CA GLY A 247 -9.12 -5.40 -7.29
C GLY A 247 -8.99 -6.89 -7.02
N LEU A 248 -8.76 -7.33 -5.77
CA LEU A 248 -8.48 -8.73 -5.46
C LEU A 248 -9.72 -9.53 -5.03
N VAL A 249 -10.43 -9.02 -4.03
CA VAL A 249 -11.57 -9.65 -3.35
C VAL A 249 -12.50 -8.55 -2.86
N GLU A 250 -13.81 -8.76 -2.86
CA GLU A 250 -14.76 -7.87 -2.18
C GLU A 250 -14.64 -8.03 -0.65
N ILE A 251 -14.31 -6.94 0.05
CA ILE A 251 -13.93 -6.97 1.46
C ILE A 251 -15.06 -6.44 2.34
N ASN A 252 -15.57 -7.31 3.22
CA ASN A 252 -16.46 -6.93 4.32
C ASN A 252 -15.67 -6.79 5.63
N PRO A 253 -16.18 -6.05 6.64
CA PRO A 253 -15.45 -5.83 7.89
C PRO A 253 -14.90 -7.07 8.62
N PRO A 254 -15.62 -8.21 8.69
CA PRO A 254 -15.06 -9.42 9.32
C PRO A 254 -13.84 -9.98 8.57
N GLN A 255 -13.85 -9.94 7.24
CA GLN A 255 -12.71 -10.36 6.41
C GLN A 255 -11.56 -9.36 6.52
N GLY A 256 -11.88 -8.06 6.43
CA GLY A 256 -10.89 -7.00 6.53
C GLY A 256 -10.14 -7.05 7.87
N MET A 257 -10.87 -7.23 8.98
CA MET A 257 -10.27 -7.40 10.30
C MET A 257 -9.34 -8.64 10.35
N ALA A 258 -9.77 -9.77 9.80
CA ALA A 258 -8.95 -10.98 9.78
C ALA A 258 -7.68 -10.83 8.92
N ALA A 259 -7.80 -10.18 7.74
CA ALA A 259 -6.68 -9.89 6.86
C ALA A 259 -5.66 -8.93 7.50
N GLU A 260 -6.15 -7.86 8.11
CA GLU A 260 -5.31 -6.85 8.78
C GLU A 260 -4.63 -7.44 10.03
N ALA A 261 -5.35 -8.21 10.85
CA ALA A 261 -4.76 -8.88 12.01
C ALA A 261 -3.66 -9.86 11.60
N SER A 262 -3.89 -10.64 10.53
CA SER A 262 -2.89 -11.56 9.97
C SER A 262 -1.67 -10.81 9.45
N SER A 263 -1.89 -9.70 8.74
CA SER A 263 -0.81 -8.85 8.21
C SER A 263 0.02 -8.26 9.33
N ALA A 264 -0.63 -7.66 10.33
CA ALA A 264 0.04 -7.06 11.48
C ALA A 264 0.87 -8.10 12.25
N ALA A 265 0.32 -9.30 12.49
CA ALA A 265 1.03 -10.37 13.17
C ALA A 265 2.30 -10.79 12.42
N VAL A 266 2.21 -11.03 11.10
CA VAL A 266 3.36 -11.44 10.29
C VAL A 266 4.41 -10.32 10.18
N ILE A 267 3.99 -9.06 10.00
CA ILE A 267 4.91 -7.91 9.91
C ILE A 267 5.64 -7.70 11.24
N LEU A 268 4.92 -7.69 12.37
CA LEU A 268 5.51 -7.49 13.70
C LEU A 268 6.45 -8.63 14.08
N LEU A 269 6.06 -9.89 13.81
CA LEU A 269 6.91 -11.05 14.07
C LEU A 269 8.20 -10.97 13.25
N SER A 270 8.11 -10.59 11.98
CA SER A 270 9.28 -10.39 11.13
C SER A 270 10.19 -9.26 11.65
N ALA A 271 9.59 -8.13 12.04
CA ALA A 271 10.33 -6.99 12.58
C ALA A 271 11.02 -7.34 13.91
N HIS A 272 10.40 -8.20 14.74
CA HIS A 272 11.01 -8.71 15.98
C HIS A 272 12.28 -9.51 15.72
N PHE A 273 12.30 -10.34 14.66
CA PHE A 273 13.49 -11.05 14.23
C PHE A 273 14.45 -10.21 13.37
N GLY A 274 14.13 -8.93 13.14
CA GLY A 274 14.97 -8.01 12.35
C GLY A 274 15.00 -8.32 10.85
N TYR A 275 14.06 -9.11 10.33
CA TYR A 275 13.98 -9.39 8.89
C TYR A 275 13.31 -8.24 8.14
N ALA A 276 13.99 -7.75 7.10
CA ALA A 276 13.50 -6.70 6.21
C ALA A 276 12.49 -7.27 5.21
N LEU A 277 11.24 -7.33 5.63
CA LEU A 277 10.20 -8.02 4.89
C LEU A 277 9.38 -7.06 4.01
N SER A 278 8.75 -7.60 2.97
CA SER A 278 7.82 -6.83 2.15
C SER A 278 6.44 -6.79 2.78
N THR A 279 6.07 -5.65 3.32
CA THR A 279 4.71 -5.36 3.82
C THR A 279 3.67 -5.50 2.72
N THR A 280 3.94 -5.09 1.47
CA THR A 280 3.02 -5.27 0.32
C THR A 280 2.64 -6.73 0.08
N GLN A 281 3.62 -7.64 0.08
CA GLN A 281 3.38 -9.06 -0.16
C GLN A 281 2.61 -9.70 0.99
N VAL A 282 2.86 -9.28 2.23
CA VAL A 282 2.12 -9.76 3.40
C VAL A 282 0.69 -9.24 3.42
N ALA A 283 0.49 -7.95 3.17
CA ALA A 283 -0.83 -7.35 3.11
C ALA A 283 -1.65 -7.98 1.98
N THR A 284 -1.07 -8.06 0.77
CA THR A 284 -1.72 -8.70 -0.39
C THR A 284 -2.01 -10.18 -0.13
N GLY A 285 -1.06 -10.92 0.46
CA GLY A 285 -1.23 -12.32 0.83
C GLY A 285 -2.37 -12.50 1.83
N SER A 286 -2.44 -11.69 2.87
CA SER A 286 -3.52 -11.75 3.86
C SER A 286 -4.88 -11.38 3.25
N VAL A 287 -4.94 -10.38 2.37
CA VAL A 287 -6.17 -10.00 1.64
C VAL A 287 -6.63 -11.15 0.75
N LEU A 288 -5.72 -11.74 -0.04
CA LEU A 288 -5.99 -12.90 -0.86
C LEU A 288 -6.51 -14.08 0.00
N GLY A 289 -5.81 -14.36 1.11
CA GLY A 289 -6.18 -15.39 2.07
C GLY A 289 -7.56 -15.16 2.66
N SER A 290 -7.93 -13.91 2.96
CA SER A 290 -9.27 -13.59 3.46
C SER A 290 -10.39 -13.81 2.43
N GLY A 291 -10.06 -13.75 1.13
CA GLY A 291 -10.97 -14.20 0.08
C GLY A 291 -11.12 -15.71 0.08
N VAL A 292 -9.99 -16.43 0.06
CA VAL A 292 -9.98 -17.91 0.04
C VAL A 292 -10.69 -18.49 1.28
N GLY A 293 -10.51 -17.88 2.45
CA GLY A 293 -11.09 -18.34 3.72
C GLY A 293 -12.57 -18.02 3.92
N LYS A 294 -13.17 -17.14 3.12
CA LYS A 294 -14.57 -16.74 3.26
C LYS A 294 -15.47 -17.61 2.36
N PRO A 295 -16.46 -18.33 2.93
CA PRO A 295 -17.40 -19.12 2.12
C PRO A 295 -18.11 -18.26 1.07
N GLY A 296 -18.07 -18.69 -0.19
CA GLY A 296 -18.74 -18.02 -1.31
C GLY A 296 -18.08 -16.72 -1.79
N ALA A 297 -16.84 -16.42 -1.38
CA ALA A 297 -16.13 -15.25 -1.91
C ALA A 297 -15.54 -15.52 -3.29
N GLU A 298 -15.57 -14.50 -4.15
CA GLU A 298 -14.90 -14.53 -5.44
C GLU A 298 -13.50 -13.92 -5.32
N VAL A 299 -12.50 -14.70 -5.72
CA VAL A 299 -11.09 -14.27 -5.77
C VAL A 299 -10.70 -14.03 -7.22
N ARG A 300 -10.20 -12.83 -7.52
CA ARG A 300 -9.75 -12.46 -8.86
C ARG A 300 -8.31 -12.91 -9.11
N TRP A 301 -8.13 -14.20 -9.37
CA TRP A 301 -6.80 -14.83 -9.58
C TRP A 301 -5.94 -14.17 -10.67
N GLY A 302 -6.57 -13.65 -11.74
CA GLY A 302 -5.84 -12.91 -12.78
C GLY A 302 -5.17 -11.64 -12.24
N VAL A 303 -5.76 -10.96 -11.26
CA VAL A 303 -5.15 -9.80 -10.59
C VAL A 303 -4.01 -10.27 -9.68
N ALA A 304 -4.23 -11.31 -8.88
CA ALA A 304 -3.20 -11.87 -8.01
C ALA A 304 -1.95 -12.33 -8.79
N GLY A 305 -2.14 -13.00 -9.94
CA GLY A 305 -1.04 -13.39 -10.83
C GLY A 305 -0.25 -12.21 -11.39
N ARG A 306 -0.93 -11.12 -11.80
CA ARG A 306 -0.28 -9.89 -12.26
C ARG A 306 0.52 -9.20 -11.14
N MET A 307 0.01 -9.22 -9.90
CA MET A 307 0.74 -8.70 -8.74
C MET A 307 1.98 -9.55 -8.44
N ALA A 308 1.86 -10.88 -8.47
CA ALA A 308 3.00 -11.78 -8.27
C ALA A 308 4.08 -11.57 -9.33
N ALA A 309 3.70 -11.40 -10.60
CA ALA A 309 4.62 -11.05 -11.68
C ALA A 309 5.30 -9.70 -11.42
N ALA A 310 4.55 -8.68 -10.99
CA ALA A 310 5.08 -7.37 -10.62
C ALA A 310 6.13 -7.47 -9.49
N TRP A 311 5.93 -8.35 -8.51
CA TRP A 311 6.90 -8.56 -7.43
C TRP A 311 8.21 -9.16 -7.93
N VAL A 312 8.15 -10.13 -8.85
CA VAL A 312 9.35 -10.75 -9.44
C VAL A 312 10.15 -9.74 -10.27
N ILE A 313 9.48 -8.92 -11.09
CA ILE A 313 10.16 -7.94 -11.96
C ILE A 313 10.64 -6.70 -11.21
N THR A 314 10.14 -6.43 -10.00
CA THR A 314 10.49 -5.22 -9.23
C THR A 314 11.98 -5.14 -8.95
N LEU A 315 12.58 -6.23 -8.46
CA LEU A 315 14.00 -6.27 -8.12
C LEU A 315 14.91 -6.03 -9.34
N PRO A 316 14.77 -6.76 -10.47
CA PRO A 316 15.64 -6.54 -11.63
C PRO A 316 15.42 -5.18 -12.31
N LEU A 317 14.18 -4.68 -12.39
CA LEU A 317 13.93 -3.41 -13.07
C LEU A 317 14.35 -2.20 -12.23
N ALA A 318 14.13 -2.22 -10.92
CA ALA A 318 14.72 -1.21 -10.03
C ALA A 318 16.26 -1.27 -10.05
N GLY A 319 16.82 -2.48 -10.11
CA GLY A 319 18.26 -2.70 -10.26
C GLY A 319 18.81 -2.16 -11.58
N LEU A 320 18.10 -2.32 -12.69
CA LEU A 320 18.51 -1.73 -13.96
C LEU A 320 18.59 -0.20 -13.87
N VAL A 321 17.59 0.44 -13.27
CA VAL A 321 17.62 1.90 -13.06
C VAL A 321 18.77 2.31 -12.15
N GLY A 322 19.02 1.56 -11.07
CA GLY A 322 20.16 1.80 -10.18
C GLY A 322 21.52 1.65 -10.88
N ALA A 323 21.67 0.61 -11.71
CA ALA A 323 22.88 0.36 -12.49
C ALA A 323 23.15 1.49 -13.51
N VAL A 324 22.12 1.89 -14.25
CA VAL A 324 22.22 2.99 -15.23
C VAL A 324 22.54 4.31 -14.54
N THR A 325 21.90 4.59 -13.40
CA THR A 325 22.16 5.81 -12.62
C THR A 325 23.59 5.83 -12.12
N TYR A 326 24.09 4.70 -11.59
CA TYR A 326 25.46 4.60 -11.12
C TYR A 326 26.45 4.84 -12.26
N ALA A 327 26.27 4.15 -13.39
CA ALA A 327 27.14 4.31 -14.55
C ALA A 327 27.19 5.77 -15.03
N LEU A 328 26.04 6.46 -15.08
CA LEU A 328 25.98 7.86 -15.47
C LEU A 328 26.72 8.78 -14.47
N VAL A 329 26.40 8.65 -13.18
CA VAL A 329 27.00 9.49 -12.12
C VAL A 329 28.50 9.27 -12.07
N HIS A 330 28.94 8.02 -12.17
CA HIS A 330 30.35 7.65 -12.09
C HIS A 330 31.16 8.09 -13.31
N VAL A 331 30.61 7.98 -14.53
CA VAL A 331 31.28 8.43 -15.76
C VAL A 331 31.48 9.95 -15.78
N ILE A 332 30.48 10.70 -15.31
CA ILE A 332 30.59 12.17 -15.24
C ILE A 332 31.53 12.57 -14.09
N GLY A 333 31.42 11.88 -12.94
CA GLY A 333 32.26 12.06 -11.77
C GLY A 333 32.01 13.36 -10.99
N GLY A 334 32.43 13.35 -9.73
CA GLY A 334 32.47 14.53 -8.86
C GLY A 334 31.11 15.24 -8.69
N TYR A 335 31.15 16.57 -8.50
CA TYR A 335 29.94 17.38 -8.36
C TYR A 335 29.00 17.29 -9.57
N PRO A 336 29.49 17.37 -10.82
CA PRO A 336 28.61 17.33 -11.97
C PRO A 336 27.83 16.01 -12.08
N GLY A 337 28.46 14.87 -11.79
CA GLY A 337 27.77 13.57 -11.82
C GLY A 337 26.61 13.50 -10.83
N ALA A 338 26.84 13.93 -9.59
CA ALA A 338 25.81 13.97 -8.56
C ALA A 338 24.66 14.95 -8.90
N VAL A 339 24.99 16.14 -9.40
CA VAL A 339 23.99 17.15 -9.79
C VAL A 339 23.14 16.66 -10.96
N VAL A 340 23.77 16.07 -11.99
CA VAL A 340 23.05 15.52 -13.15
C VAL A 340 22.14 14.37 -12.72
N GLY A 341 22.64 13.41 -11.92
CA GLY A 341 21.84 12.31 -11.41
C GLY A 341 20.63 12.80 -10.60
N PHE A 342 20.83 13.75 -9.69
CA PHE A 342 19.75 14.30 -8.87
C PHE A 342 18.73 15.08 -9.70
N THR A 343 19.20 15.86 -10.67
CA THR A 343 18.33 16.60 -11.59
C THR A 343 17.48 15.66 -12.42
N LEU A 344 18.06 14.58 -12.96
CA LEU A 344 17.32 13.57 -13.71
C LEU A 344 16.27 12.85 -12.86
N LEU A 345 16.59 12.56 -11.59
CA LEU A 345 15.60 12.04 -10.63
C LEU A 345 14.42 13.01 -10.48
N CYS A 346 14.69 14.29 -10.22
CA CYS A 346 13.64 15.30 -10.08
C CYS A 346 12.78 15.45 -11.35
N LEU A 347 13.42 15.48 -12.53
CA LEU A 347 12.72 15.56 -13.81
C LEU A 347 11.84 14.32 -14.05
N THR A 348 12.37 13.13 -13.79
CA THR A 348 11.63 11.87 -13.94
C THR A 348 10.45 11.81 -12.99
N ALA A 349 10.65 12.14 -11.71
CA ALA A 349 9.59 12.20 -10.72
C ALA A 349 8.50 13.21 -11.10
N THR A 350 8.90 14.39 -11.59
CA THR A 350 7.98 15.43 -12.07
C THR A 350 7.19 14.95 -13.28
N ALA A 351 7.83 14.30 -14.25
CA ALA A 351 7.16 13.76 -15.42
C ALA A 351 6.12 12.69 -15.05
N ILE A 352 6.48 11.77 -14.14
CA ILE A 352 5.55 10.76 -13.62
C ILE A 352 4.36 11.42 -12.92
N TRP A 353 4.61 12.41 -12.07
CA TRP A 353 3.56 13.13 -11.35
C TRP A 353 2.63 13.91 -12.28
N LEU A 354 3.17 14.60 -13.30
CA LEU A 354 2.38 15.28 -14.33
C LEU A 354 1.53 14.28 -15.12
N ARG A 355 2.06 13.09 -15.43
CA ARG A 355 1.30 12.02 -16.07
C ARG A 355 0.18 11.52 -15.16
N ALA A 356 0.43 11.36 -13.87
CA ALA A 356 -0.56 10.92 -12.88
C ALA A 356 -1.73 11.90 -12.75
N ARG A 357 -1.50 13.20 -12.96
CA ARG A 357 -2.55 14.24 -12.94
C ARG A 357 -3.56 14.15 -14.08
N ARG A 358 -3.25 13.44 -15.18
CA ARG A 358 -4.19 13.30 -16.31
C ARG A 358 -5.38 12.38 -16.01
N ALA A 359 -5.26 11.53 -15.01
CA ALA A 359 -6.32 10.63 -14.58
C ALA A 359 -6.36 10.57 -13.06
N GLN A 360 -6.95 11.60 -12.45
CA GLN A 360 -6.87 11.80 -11.02
C GLN A 360 -7.64 10.71 -10.26
N VAL A 361 -6.94 10.06 -9.33
CA VAL A 361 -7.51 9.16 -8.33
C VAL A 361 -7.22 9.79 -6.98
N ASP A 362 -8.27 10.09 -6.23
CA ASP A 362 -8.20 10.75 -4.94
C ASP A 362 -9.25 10.19 -3.96
N HIS A 363 -9.30 10.75 -2.76
CA HIS A 363 -10.22 10.36 -1.70
C HIS A 363 -11.71 10.40 -2.07
N THR A 364 -12.12 11.15 -3.09
CA THR A 364 -13.53 11.27 -3.52
C THR A 364 -13.94 10.12 -4.44
N ASN A 365 -13.00 9.57 -5.21
CA ASN A 365 -13.29 8.55 -6.21
C ASN A 365 -12.58 7.21 -5.94
N VAL A 366 -11.79 7.08 -4.87
CA VAL A 366 -11.03 5.85 -4.56
C VAL A 366 -11.91 4.60 -4.48
N ASN A 367 -13.17 4.74 -4.07
CA ASN A 367 -14.13 3.64 -3.93
C ASN A 367 -15.04 3.43 -5.17
N ALA A 368 -14.82 4.15 -6.26
CA ALA A 368 -15.56 3.93 -7.51
C ALA A 368 -15.36 2.49 -8.03
N GLU A 369 -16.33 1.98 -8.80
CA GLU A 369 -16.27 0.63 -9.36
C GLU A 369 -15.00 0.39 -10.19
N TRP A 370 -14.48 -0.82 -10.10
CA TRP A 370 -13.20 -1.18 -10.70
C TRP A 370 -13.41 -1.88 -12.04
N GLU A 371 -13.03 -1.21 -13.14
CA GLU A 371 -13.23 -1.68 -14.53
C GLU A 371 -12.22 -2.75 -15.02
N GLY A 372 -11.53 -3.48 -14.14
CA GLY A 372 -10.76 -4.66 -14.54
C GLY A 372 -9.29 -4.46 -14.93
N SER A 373 -8.84 -3.22 -15.18
CA SER A 373 -7.45 -2.92 -15.55
C SER A 373 -6.64 -2.34 -14.38
N LEU A 374 -5.41 -2.84 -14.22
CA LEU A 374 -4.41 -2.23 -13.34
C LEU A 374 -4.04 -0.82 -13.83
N THR A 375 -4.10 -0.58 -15.15
CA THR A 375 -3.82 0.71 -15.80
C THR A 375 -5.07 1.57 -16.00
N ALA A 376 -6.23 1.18 -15.46
CA ALA A 376 -7.49 1.89 -15.66
C ALA A 376 -7.33 3.40 -15.34
N GLY A 377 -7.42 4.22 -16.38
CA GLY A 377 -7.15 5.67 -16.34
C GLY A 377 -5.93 6.14 -17.16
N LEU A 378 -5.01 5.27 -17.56
CA LEU A 378 -3.89 5.65 -18.45
C LEU A 378 -4.26 5.56 -19.94
N ASP A 379 -5.25 4.72 -20.26
CA ASP A 379 -5.63 4.34 -21.63
C ASP A 379 -6.87 5.07 -22.18
N GLY A 380 -7.48 5.98 -21.41
CA GLY A 380 -8.72 6.67 -21.82
C GLY A 380 -8.65 8.17 -21.62
N ALA A 381 -8.84 8.93 -22.70
CA ALA A 381 -9.29 10.31 -22.62
C ALA A 381 -10.46 10.40 -21.63
N ALA A 382 -10.38 11.34 -20.70
CA ALA A 382 -11.38 11.57 -19.68
C ALA A 382 -12.78 11.53 -20.31
N LYS A 383 -13.58 10.50 -20.01
CA LYS A 383 -15.02 10.69 -20.03
C LYS A 383 -15.31 11.71 -18.92
N PRO A 384 -15.94 12.86 -19.23
CA PRO A 384 -16.27 13.84 -18.20
C PRO A 384 -17.06 13.14 -17.11
N VAL A 385 -16.67 13.36 -15.86
CA VAL A 385 -17.47 12.98 -14.70
C VAL A 385 -18.81 13.68 -14.87
N GLN A 386 -19.84 12.93 -15.23
CA GLN A 386 -21.19 13.46 -15.30
C GLN A 386 -21.58 13.83 -13.87
N PRO A 387 -21.90 15.10 -13.56
CA PRO A 387 -22.38 15.45 -12.24
C PRO A 387 -23.60 14.58 -11.94
N LEU A 388 -23.62 13.97 -10.75
CA LEU A 388 -24.83 13.36 -10.21
C LEU A 388 -25.89 14.47 -10.13
N LEU A 389 -26.73 14.54 -11.15
CA LEU A 389 -27.94 15.34 -11.10
C LEU A 389 -28.77 14.77 -9.94
N PRO A 390 -29.23 15.59 -8.98
CA PRO A 390 -30.18 15.12 -7.99
C PRO A 390 -31.40 14.57 -8.74
N ASP A 391 -31.75 13.33 -8.39
CA ASP A 391 -32.84 12.55 -8.96
C ASP A 391 -34.10 13.41 -9.05
N ARG A 392 -34.38 13.94 -10.23
CA ARG A 392 -35.66 14.60 -10.51
C ARG A 392 -36.55 13.52 -11.12
N THR A 393 -37.61 13.25 -10.38
CA THR A 393 -38.81 12.48 -10.73
C THR A 393 -38.68 10.96 -10.71
N SER A 394 -38.80 10.38 -9.51
CA SER A 394 -39.64 9.19 -9.36
C SER A 394 -41.10 9.63 -9.61
N PRO A 395 -41.85 9.05 -10.56
CA PRO A 395 -43.29 9.26 -10.60
C PRO A 395 -43.87 8.63 -9.33
N SER A 396 -44.54 9.44 -8.51
CA SER A 396 -45.40 8.94 -7.43
C SER A 396 -46.34 7.89 -8.01
N ALA A 397 -46.30 6.67 -7.47
CA ALA A 397 -47.24 5.62 -7.84
C ALA A 397 -48.68 6.13 -7.63
N PRO A 398 -49.59 5.90 -8.58
CA PRO A 398 -50.99 6.29 -8.40
C PRO A 398 -51.64 5.44 -7.29
N PRO A 399 -52.59 6.02 -6.53
CA PRO A 399 -53.26 5.29 -5.45
C PRO A 399 -54.07 4.12 -6.02
N THR A 400 -53.97 2.98 -5.36
CA THR A 400 -54.76 1.77 -5.61
C THR A 400 -56.26 2.07 -5.51
N PRO A 401 -57.10 1.67 -6.48
CA PRO A 401 -58.55 1.76 -6.31
C PRO A 401 -58.98 0.73 -5.27
N GLY A 402 -59.53 1.23 -4.16
CA GLY A 402 -60.21 0.41 -3.17
C GLY A 402 -61.47 -0.21 -3.74
N SER A 403 -61.66 -1.48 -3.38
CA SER A 403 -62.88 -2.28 -3.33
C SER A 403 -64.20 -1.56 -3.64
N SER A 404 -64.74 -1.86 -4.82
CA SER A 404 -66.19 -1.98 -5.09
C SER A 404 -66.36 -3.12 -6.09
N GLY A 405 -67.33 -4.02 -6.02
CA GLY A 405 -68.24 -4.38 -4.95
C GLY A 405 -68.65 -5.83 -5.22
N HIS A 406 -68.85 -6.59 -4.14
CA HIS A 406 -69.57 -7.85 -4.21
C HIS A 406 -70.34 -7.98 -2.90
N LEU A 407 -71.62 -7.58 -2.92
CA LEU A 407 -72.66 -8.04 -2.01
C LEU A 407 -74.00 -8.05 -2.77
N PRO A 408 -74.97 -8.86 -2.33
CA PRO A 408 -75.73 -9.77 -3.19
C PRO A 408 -77.09 -9.25 -3.65
N GLU A 409 -77.64 -9.93 -4.66
CA GLU A 409 -79.02 -9.81 -5.14
C GLU A 409 -80.04 -9.88 -4.00
N PHE A 410 -80.86 -8.84 -3.86
CA PHE A 410 -82.22 -8.92 -3.33
C PHE A 410 -83.08 -7.89 -4.06
N GLY A 411 -84.22 -8.36 -4.58
CA GLY A 411 -85.08 -7.66 -5.51
C GLY A 411 -85.91 -6.54 -4.91
N ALA A 412 -86.47 -5.74 -5.81
CA ALA A 412 -87.62 -4.89 -5.56
C ALA A 412 -88.48 -4.89 -6.83
N ASP A 413 -89.43 -5.81 -6.89
CA ASP A 413 -90.72 -5.54 -7.49
C ASP A 413 -91.58 -4.76 -6.47
N ASP A 414 -92.47 -3.93 -6.99
CA ASP A 414 -93.58 -3.24 -6.35
C ASP A 414 -93.24 -2.03 -5.45
N ALA A 415 -93.44 -0.79 -5.90
CA ALA A 415 -94.71 -0.07 -6.12
C ALA A 415 -95.37 0.47 -4.81
N LEU A 416 -95.83 1.72 -4.93
CA LEU A 416 -96.86 2.42 -4.14
C LEU A 416 -96.42 3.20 -2.88
N THR A 417 -96.34 4.51 -3.09
CA THR A 417 -97.05 5.57 -2.36
C THR A 417 -97.80 5.18 -1.08
N ALA A 418 -97.50 5.88 0.02
CA ALA A 418 -98.46 6.08 1.10
C ALA A 418 -98.43 7.53 1.57
N GLY A 419 -99.49 8.25 1.21
CA GLY A 419 -99.98 9.41 1.94
C GLY A 419 -101.12 8.98 2.87
N SER A 420 -101.11 9.56 4.06
CA SER A 420 -102.23 9.82 4.99
C SER A 420 -103.02 8.68 5.65
N SER A 421 -103.21 8.94 6.95
CA SER A 421 -104.43 8.77 7.77
C SER A 421 -104.57 7.54 8.68
N SER A 422 -104.79 7.89 9.96
CA SER A 422 -105.39 7.18 11.12
C SER A 422 -104.66 5.98 11.70
#